data_AF-A0A497L3E7-F1
#
_entry.id   AF-A0A497L3E7-F1
#
_cell.length_a   1.000
_cell.length_b   1.000
_cell.length_c   1.000
_cell.angle_alpha   90.00
_cell.angle_beta   90.00
_cell.angle_gamma   90.00
#
_symmetry.space_group_name_H-M   'P 1'
#
loop_
_entity.id
_entity.type
_entity.pdbx_description
1 polymer ?
#
loop_
_entity_poly.entity_id
_entity_poly.type
_entity_poly.pdbx_seq_one_letter_code
_entity_poly.pdbx_strand_id
1 'polypeptide(L)'
;MSEEAGKFEKLIKALSEREELTPEDLSSLTGLSGPELETAISLLEALGFVEREEGIVRWLGPEVRGRVIIVRGKVDYVIHNPFEVRVFGQEELRAVAKPSGP
;
A
#
# COMPACT_ATOMS: atom_id res chain seq x y z
N MET A 1 -20.22 -14.67 12.88
CA MET A 1 -19.31 -13.51 13.07
C MET A 1 -19.98 -12.56 14.03
N SER A 2 -19.24 -11.94 14.96
CA SER A 2 -19.82 -10.96 15.89
C SER A 2 -20.23 -9.69 15.12
N GLU A 3 -21.22 -8.96 15.66
CA GLU A 3 -21.70 -7.70 15.09
C GLU A 3 -20.56 -6.67 14.93
N GLU A 4 -19.65 -6.63 15.89
CA GLU A 4 -18.44 -5.78 15.88
C GLU A 4 -17.50 -6.11 14.72
N ALA A 5 -17.24 -7.40 14.43
CA ALA A 5 -16.40 -7.79 13.31
C ALA A 5 -16.95 -7.27 11.97
N GLY A 6 -18.29 -7.22 11.83
CA GLY A 6 -18.94 -6.67 10.65
C GLY A 6 -18.77 -5.14 10.50
N LYS A 7 -18.59 -4.39 11.59
CA LYS A 7 -18.33 -2.94 11.53
C LYS A 7 -16.90 -2.64 11.06
N PHE A 8 -15.92 -3.41 11.52
CA PHE A 8 -14.53 -3.28 11.06
C PHE A 8 -14.38 -3.66 9.58
N GLU A 9 -15.08 -4.70 9.12
CA GLU A 9 -15.08 -5.05 7.69
C GLU A 9 -15.67 -3.92 6.83
N LYS A 10 -16.75 -3.28 7.28
CA LYS A 10 -17.31 -2.09 6.62
C LYS A 10 -16.33 -0.93 6.59
N LEU A 11 -15.50 -0.75 7.62
CA LEU A 11 -14.48 0.30 7.66
C LEU A 11 -13.45 0.09 6.56
N ILE A 12 -12.87 -1.11 6.48
CA ILE A 12 -11.90 -1.45 5.43
C ILE A 12 -12.52 -1.30 4.05
N LYS A 13 -13.76 -1.78 3.87
CA LYS A 13 -14.48 -1.66 2.61
C LYS A 13 -14.69 -0.20 2.20
N ALA A 14 -15.20 0.64 3.10
CA ALA A 14 -15.45 2.05 2.83
C ALA A 14 -14.17 2.80 2.42
N LEU A 15 -13.07 2.57 3.15
CA LEU A 15 -11.75 3.15 2.84
C LEU A 15 -11.24 2.67 1.48
N SER A 16 -11.38 1.37 1.18
CA SER A 16 -10.92 0.79 -0.09
C SER A 16 -11.70 1.26 -1.33
N GLU A 17 -12.99 1.61 -1.17
CA GLU A 17 -13.86 2.01 -2.28
C GLU A 17 -13.81 3.51 -2.57
N ARG A 18 -13.51 4.35 -1.57
CA ARG A 18 -13.64 5.82 -1.68
C ARG A 18 -12.33 6.58 -1.53
N GLU A 19 -11.25 5.89 -1.17
CA GLU A 19 -9.87 6.36 -1.00
C GLU A 19 -9.64 7.50 0.01
N GLU A 20 -10.49 8.52 0.07
CA GLU A 20 -10.36 9.68 0.96
C GLU A 20 -11.70 9.95 1.65
N LEU A 21 -11.73 9.85 2.98
CA LEU A 21 -12.94 10.04 3.77
C LEU A 21 -12.66 10.80 5.07
N THR A 22 -13.64 11.57 5.54
CA THR A 22 -13.58 12.19 6.86
C THR A 22 -13.95 11.17 7.96
N PRO A 23 -13.52 11.37 9.22
CA PRO A 23 -14.01 10.57 10.35
C PRO A 23 -15.54 10.55 10.46
N GLU A 24 -16.22 11.65 10.14
CA GLU A 24 -17.67 11.75 10.14
C GLU A 24 -18.32 10.85 9.07
N ASP A 25 -17.74 10.81 7.87
CA ASP A 25 -18.17 9.91 6.80
C ASP A 25 -17.99 8.45 7.21
N LEU A 26 -16.82 8.11 7.76
CA LEU A 26 -16.49 6.76 8.20
C LEU A 26 -17.42 6.30 9.33
N SER A 27 -17.71 7.16 10.31
CA SER A 27 -18.65 6.84 11.39
C SER A 27 -20.05 6.55 10.83
N SER A 28 -20.51 7.38 9.88
CA SER A 28 -21.82 7.22 9.23
C SER A 28 -21.92 5.94 8.41
N LEU A 29 -20.85 5.53 7.73
CA LEU A 29 -20.83 4.33 6.87
C LEU A 29 -20.66 3.01 7.64
N THR A 30 -19.96 3.05 8.78
CA THR A 30 -19.57 1.84 9.52
C THR A 30 -20.45 1.58 10.74
N GLY A 31 -21.04 2.63 11.32
CA GLY A 31 -21.73 2.57 12.61
C GLY A 31 -20.78 2.39 13.80
N LEU A 32 -19.49 2.67 13.61
CA LEU A 32 -18.50 2.75 14.69
C LEU A 32 -18.70 4.06 15.47
N SER A 33 -18.66 3.95 16.79
CA SER A 33 -18.64 5.13 17.67
C SER A 33 -17.31 5.87 17.53
N GLY A 34 -17.27 7.17 17.87
CA GLY A 34 -16.05 7.99 17.78
C GLY A 34 -14.81 7.32 18.40
N PRO A 35 -14.85 6.81 19.65
CA PRO A 35 -13.71 6.14 20.25
C PRO A 35 -13.29 4.84 19.54
N GLU A 36 -14.25 4.02 19.09
CA GLU A 36 -13.96 2.78 18.36
C GLU A 36 -13.35 3.07 17.00
N LEU A 37 -13.91 4.05 16.29
CA LEU A 37 -13.42 4.49 14.99
C LEU A 37 -12.01 5.07 15.11
N GLU A 38 -11.76 5.90 16.11
CA GLU A 38 -10.43 6.45 16.35
C GLU A 38 -9.38 5.39 16.66
N THR A 39 -9.75 4.42 17.49
CA THR A 39 -8.88 3.27 17.79
C THR A 39 -8.60 2.47 16.52
N ALA A 40 -9.61 2.24 15.68
CA ALA A 40 -9.47 1.51 14.43
C ALA A 40 -8.58 2.24 13.43
N ILE A 41 -8.78 3.55 13.24
CA ILE A 41 -7.97 4.35 12.31
C ILE A 41 -6.53 4.44 12.80
N SER A 42 -6.31 4.66 14.10
CA SER A 42 -4.96 4.67 14.68
C SER A 42 -4.22 3.35 14.46
N LEU A 43 -4.93 2.22 14.57
CA LEU A 43 -4.36 0.90 14.28
C LEU A 43 -3.98 0.77 12.79
N LEU A 44 -4.86 1.19 11.88
CA LEU A 44 -4.59 1.15 10.44
C LEU A 44 -3.44 2.09 10.05
N GLU A 45 -3.33 3.24 10.71
CA GLU A 45 -2.26 4.21 10.51
C GLU A 45 -0.91 3.63 10.99
N ALA A 46 -0.89 3.00 12.18
CA ALA A 46 0.28 2.30 12.69
C ALA A 46 0.74 1.13 11.79
N LEU A 47 -0.20 0.50 11.09
CA LEU A 47 0.07 -0.54 10.09
C LEU A 47 0.46 0.02 8.72
N GLY A 48 0.37 1.34 8.51
CA GLY A 48 0.67 2.00 7.25
C GLY A 48 -0.38 1.80 6.15
N PHE A 49 -1.59 1.40 6.51
CA PHE A 49 -2.71 1.21 5.57
C PHE A 49 -3.52 2.48 5.34
N VAL A 50 -3.39 3.47 6.22
CA VAL A 50 -3.97 4.79 6.07
C VAL A 50 -2.97 5.87 6.45
N GLU A 51 -3.20 7.08 5.95
CA GLU A 51 -2.53 8.31 6.36
C GLU A 51 -3.58 9.35 6.74
N ARG A 52 -3.28 10.19 7.72
CA ARG A 52 -4.13 11.30 8.15
C ARG A 52 -3.48 12.63 7.84
N GLU A 53 -4.19 13.44 7.06
CA GLU A 53 -3.76 14.79 6.70
C GLU A 53 -4.97 15.71 6.67
N GLU A 54 -4.87 16.87 7.33
CA GLU A 54 -5.92 17.90 7.36
C GLU A 54 -7.36 17.39 7.68
N GLY A 55 -7.47 16.35 8.52
CA GLY A 55 -8.76 15.76 8.91
C GLY A 55 -9.32 14.76 7.92
N ILE A 56 -8.57 14.40 6.88
CA ILE A 56 -8.92 13.37 5.89
C ILE A 56 -8.14 12.09 6.21
N VAL A 57 -8.83 10.95 6.17
CA VAL A 57 -8.24 9.62 6.23
C VAL A 57 -8.09 9.10 4.81
N ARG A 58 -6.84 9.00 4.35
CA ARG A 58 -6.50 8.47 3.02
C ARG A 58 -6.15 7.00 3.12
N TRP A 59 -6.81 6.15 2.33
CA TRP A 59 -6.49 4.75 2.18
C TRP A 59 -5.23 4.57 1.32
N LEU A 60 -4.23 3.91 1.89
CA LEU A 60 -3.00 3.51 1.20
C LEU A 60 -3.10 2.06 0.68
N GLY A 61 -3.97 1.24 1.28
CA GLY A 61 -4.15 -0.16 0.93
C GLY A 61 -3.20 -1.11 1.66
N PRO A 62 -3.52 -2.43 1.68
CA PRO A 62 -2.60 -3.48 2.11
C PRO A 62 -1.51 -3.74 1.06
N GLU A 63 -1.70 -3.24 -0.16
CA GLU A 63 -0.69 -3.31 -1.20
C GLU A 63 0.40 -2.29 -0.93
N VAL A 64 1.65 -2.77 -0.99
CA VAL A 64 2.85 -1.94 -1.04
C VAL A 64 2.73 -1.01 -2.25
N ARG A 65 2.11 0.17 -2.08
CA ARG A 65 2.14 1.25 -3.06
C ARG A 65 3.61 1.55 -3.31
N GLY A 66 4.03 1.40 -4.57
CA GLY A 66 5.42 1.34 -5.01
C GLY A 66 6.31 2.44 -4.43
N ARG A 67 6.87 2.20 -3.24
CA ARG A 67 8.16 2.80 -2.87
C ARG A 67 9.15 2.17 -3.82
N VAL A 68 9.70 2.96 -4.74
CA VAL A 68 10.88 2.55 -5.50
C VAL A 68 11.99 2.35 -4.49
N ILE A 69 12.24 1.11 -4.10
CA ILE A 69 13.39 0.75 -3.26
C ILE A 69 14.61 0.70 -4.17
N ILE A 70 15.40 1.77 -4.16
CA ILE A 70 16.66 1.81 -4.91
C ILE A 70 17.73 1.08 -4.08
N VAL A 71 17.93 -0.21 -4.34
CA VAL A 71 19.06 -0.97 -3.80
C VAL A 71 20.29 -0.70 -4.66
N ARG A 72 21.31 -0.06 -4.10
CA ARG A 72 22.61 0.15 -4.77
C ARG A 72 23.61 -0.89 -4.26
N GLY A 73 23.79 -1.97 -5.02
CA GLY A 73 24.70 -3.06 -4.65
C GLY A 73 24.38 -4.37 -5.37
N LYS A 74 25.11 -5.43 -5.04
CA LYS A 74 24.87 -6.78 -5.56
C LYS A 74 23.61 -7.35 -4.90
N VAL A 75 22.65 -7.79 -5.71
CA VAL A 75 21.41 -8.43 -5.25
C VAL A 75 21.54 -9.92 -5.53
N ASP A 76 21.51 -10.76 -4.49
CA ASP A 76 21.63 -12.21 -4.65
C ASP A 76 20.27 -12.89 -4.91
N TYR A 77 19.15 -12.39 -4.34
CA TYR A 77 17.79 -12.89 -4.60
C TYR A 77 16.71 -11.87 -4.18
N VAL A 78 15.51 -11.96 -4.78
CA VAL A 78 14.31 -11.17 -4.45
C VAL A 78 13.15 -12.13 -4.17
N ILE A 79 12.53 -12.01 -2.98
CA ILE A 79 11.50 -12.97 -2.50
C ILE A 79 10.07 -12.45 -2.68
N HIS A 80 9.87 -11.13 -2.72
CA HIS A 80 8.54 -10.52 -2.88
C HIS A 80 8.28 -10.15 -4.33
N ASN A 81 7.04 -10.39 -4.81
CA ASN A 81 6.59 -10.10 -6.17
C ASN A 81 6.64 -8.58 -6.42
N PRO A 82 7.68 -8.06 -7.10
CA PRO A 82 7.79 -6.64 -7.36
C PRO A 82 6.92 -6.27 -8.57
N PHE A 83 6.17 -5.17 -8.48
CA PHE A 83 5.37 -4.67 -9.60
C PHE A 83 6.22 -4.27 -10.83
N GLU A 84 7.48 -3.85 -10.62
CA GLU A 84 8.43 -3.53 -11.68
C GLU A 84 9.88 -3.69 -11.18
N VAL A 85 10.77 -4.28 -11.99
CA VAL A 85 12.22 -4.37 -11.71
C VAL A 85 12.99 -3.62 -12.79
N ARG A 86 13.75 -2.60 -12.41
CA ARG A 86 14.68 -1.88 -13.30
C ARG A 86 16.12 -2.17 -12.87
N VAL A 87 16.83 -2.97 -13.67
CA VAL A 87 18.25 -3.29 -13.43
C VAL A 87 19.10 -2.23 -14.11
N PHE A 88 19.78 -1.41 -13.31
CA PHE A 88 20.82 -0.50 -13.79
C PHE A 88 22.17 -1.17 -13.52
N GLY A 89 22.84 -1.64 -14.56
CA GLY A 89 24.24 -2.09 -14.43
C GLY A 89 25.13 -0.93 -14.00
N GLN A 90 26.17 -1.19 -13.21
CA GLN A 90 27.20 -0.16 -12.93
C GLN A 90 28.00 0.22 -14.19
N GLU A 91 27.94 -0.58 -15.26
CA GLU A 91 28.56 -0.32 -16.56
C GLU A 91 27.60 -0.66 -17.71
N GLU A 92 27.77 0.02 -18.86
CA GLU A 92 27.03 -0.25 -20.10
C GLU A 92 27.17 -1.71 -20.55
N LEU A 93 26.05 -2.42 -20.69
CA LEU A 93 26.01 -3.71 -21.37
C LEU A 93 26.23 -3.51 -22.88
N ARG A 94 27.48 -3.67 -23.33
CA ARG A 94 27.81 -3.72 -24.75
C ARG A 94 27.48 -5.11 -25.31
N ALA A 95 26.29 -5.26 -25.87
CA ALA A 95 25.96 -6.42 -26.68
C ALA A 95 26.63 -6.30 -28.05
N VAL A 96 27.63 -7.15 -28.32
CA VAL A 96 28.19 -7.30 -29.67
C VAL A 96 27.42 -8.42 -30.36
N ALA A 97 26.56 -8.08 -31.31
CA ALA A 97 26.01 -9.06 -32.23
C ALA A 97 27.16 -9.62 -33.08
N LYS A 98 27.60 -10.85 -32.81
CA LYS A 98 28.43 -11.57 -33.77
C LYS A 98 27.54 -11.88 -34.98
N PRO A 99 27.89 -11.44 -36.19
CA PRO A 99 27.23 -11.97 -37.37
C PRO A 99 27.46 -13.48 -37.37
N SER A 100 26.37 -14.23 -37.48
CA SER A 100 26.42 -15.63 -37.90
C SER A 100 27.12 -15.65 -39.26
N GLY A 101 28.38 -16.09 -39.26
CA GLY A 101 29.17 -16.26 -40.48
C GLY A 101 28.54 -17.30 -41.42
N PRO A 102 29.01 -17.35 -42.67
CA PRO A 102 28.31 -17.91 -43.83
C PRO A 102 27.96 -19.41 -43.70
#